data_AF-A0A3A8QKI1-F1
#
_entry.id   AF-A0A3A8QKI1-F1
#
_cell.length_a   1.000
_cell.length_b   1.000
_cell.length_c   1.000
_cell.angle_alpha   90.00
_cell.angle_beta   90.00
_cell.angle_gamma   90.00
#
_symmetry.space_group_name_H-M   'P 1'
#
loop_
_entity.id
_entity.type
_entity.pdbx_description
1 polymer ?
#
loop_
_entity_poly.entity_id
_entity_poly.type
_entity_poly.pdbx_seq_one_letter_code
_entity_poly.pdbx_strand_id
1 'polypeptide(L)'
;MRREVVVDGHRFHIHLEGEEGPLGVESSTGAYVHLARWRLEDHLWALDRFVRFAGRGMEFDHDGFSRALLRRSGVPEELFEELAPIALWWAVGAGSVEAPGSSPEGWVRTGAVQAWLRSWTFAERSKALEASLTLYSDGVRHFSLERYLSTMLTTCVVALEPSDRPWRELDGASATALLDAVVTLNTSGDCEEDRLLEEGNPGIRALARTLLRLCRALGWTPSRVWATPASEIHRLLALLDAVEADAPPAAPHPEGLAAHPDAVVIQVEER
;
A
#
# COMPACT_ATOMS: atom_id res chain seq x y z
N MET A 1 31.01 -12.14 12.87
CA MET A 1 32.22 -11.62 12.15
C MET A 1 32.24 -10.11 12.27
N ARG A 2 33.36 -9.49 12.66
CA ARG A 2 33.48 -8.01 12.74
C ARG A 2 33.66 -7.42 11.34
N ARG A 3 32.90 -6.39 10.99
CA ARG A 3 32.98 -5.67 9.72
C ARG A 3 32.83 -4.17 9.95
N GLU A 4 33.49 -3.37 9.13
CA GLU A 4 33.25 -1.93 9.06
C GLU A 4 32.26 -1.63 7.92
N VAL A 5 31.28 -0.77 8.18
CA VAL A 5 30.32 -0.28 7.18
C VAL A 5 30.21 1.24 7.27
N VAL A 6 29.98 1.89 6.13
CA VAL A 6 29.67 3.31 6.04
C VAL A 6 28.20 3.46 5.70
N VAL A 7 27.44 4.12 6.57
CA VAL A 7 26.00 4.37 6.40
C VAL A 7 25.76 5.85 6.62
N ASP A 8 25.17 6.51 5.62
CA ASP A 8 24.89 7.96 5.65
C ASP A 8 26.12 8.82 6.01
N GLY A 9 27.31 8.42 5.53
CA GLY A 9 28.57 9.10 5.83
C GLY A 9 29.20 8.77 7.20
N HIS A 10 28.51 8.01 8.05
CA HIS A 10 28.99 7.56 9.36
C HIS A 10 29.62 6.16 9.27
N ARG A 11 30.75 5.96 9.97
CA ARG A 11 31.43 4.64 10.07
C ARG A 11 30.95 3.88 11.29
N PHE A 12 30.52 2.64 11.09
CA PHE A 12 30.09 1.74 12.15
C PHE A 12 30.89 0.45 12.13
N HIS A 13 31.22 -0.06 13.32
CA HIS A 13 31.78 -1.39 13.49
C HIS A 13 30.66 -2.34 13.89
N ILE A 14 30.35 -3.28 12.99
CA ILE A 14 29.23 -4.20 13.14
C ILE A 14 29.70 -5.63 13.35
N HIS A 15 28.87 -6.41 14.03
CA HIS A 15 29.06 -7.82 14.31
C HIS A 15 27.78 -8.56 13.96
N LEU A 16 27.83 -9.37 12.90
CA LEU A 16 26.72 -10.23 12.50
C LEU A 16 26.82 -11.57 13.24
N GLU A 17 25.76 -11.93 13.96
CA GLU A 17 25.58 -13.21 14.64
C GLU A 17 24.76 -14.19 13.78
N GLY A 18 25.39 -14.75 12.74
CA GLY A 18 24.71 -15.66 11.80
C GLY A 18 23.69 -14.95 10.90
N GLU A 19 22.93 -15.73 10.11
CA GLU A 19 21.92 -15.18 9.19
C GLU A 19 20.66 -14.69 9.91
N GLU A 20 20.40 -15.18 11.13
CA GLU A 20 19.18 -14.86 11.88
C GLU A 20 19.36 -14.08 13.17
N GLY A 21 20.60 -13.87 13.61
CA GLY A 21 20.88 -13.20 14.87
C GLY A 21 20.77 -11.68 14.81
N PRO A 22 20.85 -11.03 15.98
CA PRO A 22 20.85 -9.58 16.08
C PRO A 22 22.12 -8.97 15.45
N LEU A 23 22.02 -7.69 15.09
CA LEU A 23 23.18 -6.91 14.65
C LEU A 23 23.85 -6.28 15.87
N GLY A 24 25.06 -6.73 16.21
CA GLY A 24 25.90 -6.07 17.19
C GLY A 24 26.55 -4.81 16.60
N VAL A 25 26.54 -3.70 17.32
CA VAL A 25 27.15 -2.43 16.91
C VAL A 25 27.99 -1.87 18.05
N GLU A 26 29.22 -1.47 17.77
CA GLU A 26 30.04 -0.68 18.69
C GLU A 26 29.70 0.81 18.52
N SER A 27 29.27 1.46 19.61
CA SER A 27 29.03 2.90 19.65
C SER A 27 30.33 3.71 19.79
N SER A 28 30.23 5.02 19.60
CA SER A 28 31.31 5.99 19.78
C SER A 28 31.87 6.02 21.20
N THR A 29 31.06 5.64 22.19
CA THR A 29 31.44 5.53 23.61
C THR A 29 32.17 4.23 23.94
N GLY A 30 32.27 3.31 22.97
CA GLY A 30 32.79 1.95 23.17
C GLY A 30 31.76 0.96 23.73
N ALA A 31 30.53 1.39 24.01
CA ALA A 31 29.45 0.49 24.38
C ALA A 31 29.04 -0.40 23.20
N TYR A 32 28.81 -1.68 23.48
CA TYR A 32 28.33 -2.65 22.50
C TYR A 32 26.82 -2.84 22.65
N VAL A 33 26.08 -2.59 21.58
CA VAL A 33 24.62 -2.69 21.56
C VAL A 33 24.15 -3.73 20.55
N HIS A 34 23.01 -4.35 20.82
CA HIS A 34 22.38 -5.28 19.89
C HIS A 34 21.13 -4.64 19.29
N LEU A 35 21.07 -4.56 17.97
CA LEU A 35 19.85 -4.24 17.25
C LEU A 35 19.10 -5.53 16.97
N ALA A 36 17.86 -5.60 17.46
CA ALA A 36 17.00 -6.74 17.23
C ALA A 36 16.69 -6.87 15.73
N ARG A 37 16.33 -8.07 15.30
CA ARG A 37 15.87 -8.32 13.93
C ARG A 37 14.57 -7.54 13.69
N TRP A 38 14.55 -6.74 12.62
CA TRP A 38 13.36 -6.00 12.20
C TRP A 38 12.50 -6.88 11.29
N ARG A 39 11.33 -7.29 11.78
CA ARG A 39 10.42 -8.20 11.07
C ARG A 39 9.42 -7.42 10.22
N LEU A 40 8.83 -8.08 9.22
CA LEU A 40 7.78 -7.47 8.39
C LEU A 40 6.59 -6.97 9.23
N GLU A 41 6.17 -7.70 10.26
CA GLU A 41 5.12 -7.21 11.18
C GLU A 41 5.48 -5.89 11.86
N ASP A 42 6.74 -5.74 12.28
CA ASP A 42 7.24 -4.52 12.93
C ASP A 42 7.31 -3.36 11.93
N HIS A 43 7.70 -3.69 10.70
CA HIS A 43 7.73 -2.74 9.61
C HIS A 43 6.32 -2.22 9.27
N LEU A 44 5.32 -3.09 9.14
CA LEU A 44 3.93 -2.67 8.86
C LEU A 44 3.34 -1.82 9.98
N TRP A 45 3.55 -2.22 11.23
CA TRP A 45 3.13 -1.44 12.40
C TRP A 45 3.79 -0.05 12.42
N ALA A 46 5.09 0.02 12.13
CA ALA A 46 5.80 1.29 12.11
C ALA A 46 5.34 2.19 10.96
N LEU A 47 5.08 1.63 9.77
CA LEU A 47 4.52 2.39 8.65
C LEU A 47 3.17 3.02 8.99
N ASP A 48 2.26 2.27 9.64
CA ASP A 48 0.94 2.81 10.05
C ASP A 48 1.05 4.00 11.00
N ARG A 49 2.08 4.01 11.85
CA ARG A 49 2.30 5.06 12.86
C ARG A 49 3.05 6.28 12.32
N PHE A 50 4.02 6.07 11.43
CA PHE A 50 4.98 7.09 11.01
C PHE A 50 4.78 7.56 9.57
N VAL A 51 3.88 6.94 8.81
CA VAL A 51 3.41 7.45 7.51
C VAL A 51 2.11 8.20 7.72
N ARG A 52 2.03 9.43 7.20
CA ARG A 52 0.81 10.24 7.20
C ARG A 52 0.43 10.64 5.79
N PHE A 53 -0.86 10.58 5.50
CA PHE A 53 -1.42 11.10 4.27
C PHE A 53 -1.89 12.53 4.53
N ALA A 54 -1.12 13.52 4.06
CA ALA A 54 -1.48 14.93 4.09
C ALA A 54 -1.97 15.37 2.71
N GLY A 55 -2.73 16.47 2.62
CA GLY A 55 -3.39 16.91 1.38
C GLY A 55 -2.48 17.17 0.15
N ARG A 56 -1.16 17.09 0.28
CA ARG A 56 -0.18 17.19 -0.82
C ARG A 56 0.61 15.91 -1.08
N GLY A 57 0.37 14.83 -0.33
CA GLY A 57 1.06 13.56 -0.52
C GLY A 57 1.29 12.79 0.77
N MET A 58 2.27 11.90 0.70
CA MET A 58 2.69 11.07 1.81
C MET A 58 3.86 11.73 2.54
N GLU A 59 3.71 11.92 3.85
CA GLU A 59 4.77 12.36 4.74
C GLU A 59 5.26 11.14 5.54
N PHE A 60 6.58 11.01 5.69
CA PHE A 60 7.20 9.93 6.45
C PHE A 60 8.10 10.50 7.55
N ASP A 61 7.78 10.14 8.80
CA ASP A 61 8.52 10.52 10.00
C ASP A 61 9.70 9.56 10.22
N HIS A 62 10.81 9.84 9.54
CA HIS A 62 12.05 9.07 9.64
C HIS A 62 12.59 8.99 11.08
N ASP A 63 12.49 10.08 11.84
CA ASP A 63 12.99 10.17 13.21
C ASP A 63 12.13 9.33 14.16
N GLY A 64 10.80 9.43 14.03
CA GLY A 64 9.87 8.58 14.75
C GLY A 64 10.09 7.10 14.48
N PHE A 65 10.29 6.75 13.21
CA PHE A 65 10.54 5.37 12.78
C PHE A 65 11.84 4.80 13.36
N SER A 66 12.97 5.53 13.22
CA SER A 66 14.28 5.07 13.72
C SER A 66 14.27 4.92 15.24
N ARG A 67 13.67 5.86 15.98
CA ARG A 67 13.51 5.79 17.44
C ARG A 67 12.66 4.61 17.87
N ALA A 68 11.61 4.26 17.12
CA ALA A 68 10.79 3.09 17.43
C ALA A 68 11.59 1.79 17.30
N LEU A 69 12.41 1.68 16.26
CA LEU A 69 13.30 0.54 16.04
C LEU A 69 14.36 0.41 17.15
N LEU A 70 15.04 1.51 17.47
CA LEU A 70 16.07 1.54 18.50
C LEU A 70 15.50 1.22 19.89
N ARG A 71 14.33 1.81 20.22
CA ARG A 71 13.62 1.52 21.47
C ARG A 71 13.21 0.06 21.58
N ARG A 72 12.70 -0.54 20.50
CA ARG A 72 12.36 -1.98 20.47
C ARG A 72 13.59 -2.86 20.71
N SER A 73 14.75 -2.43 20.23
CA SER A 73 16.02 -3.12 20.44
C SER A 73 16.63 -2.91 21.83
N GLY A 74 15.97 -2.14 22.71
CA GLY A 74 16.47 -1.86 24.06
C GLY A 74 17.68 -0.93 24.09
N VAL A 75 17.92 -0.16 23.02
CA VAL A 75 19.02 0.80 22.95
C VAL A 75 18.75 1.97 23.91
N PRO A 76 19.74 2.45 24.67
CA PRO A 76 19.62 3.67 25.47
C PRO A 76 19.31 4.91 24.62
N GLU A 77 18.41 5.80 25.09
CA GLU A 77 17.96 6.96 24.30
C GLU A 77 19.09 7.94 23.96
N GLU A 78 20.13 8.01 24.79
CA GLU A 78 21.35 8.81 24.53
C GLU A 78 22.11 8.38 23.27
N LEU A 79 21.92 7.14 22.80
CA LEU A 79 22.56 6.63 21.59
C LEU A 79 21.66 6.72 20.35
N PHE A 80 20.44 7.26 20.46
CA PHE A 80 19.47 7.20 19.36
C PHE A 80 19.92 7.97 18.13
N GLU A 81 20.40 9.20 18.31
CA GLU A 81 20.87 10.03 17.19
C GLU A 81 22.07 9.40 16.48
N GLU A 82 23.00 8.83 17.25
CA GLU A 82 24.18 8.16 16.71
C GLU A 82 23.82 6.91 15.91
N LEU A 83 22.90 6.09 16.43
CA LEU A 83 22.59 4.77 15.89
C LEU A 83 21.43 4.78 14.90
N ALA A 84 20.71 5.89 14.73
CA ALA A 84 19.59 5.99 13.80
C ALA A 84 19.95 5.57 12.36
N PRO A 85 21.07 6.02 11.76
CA PRO A 85 21.42 5.63 10.39
C PRO A 85 21.63 4.12 10.26
N ILE A 86 22.41 3.51 11.17
CA ILE A 86 22.69 2.06 11.12
C ILE A 86 21.45 1.22 11.44
N ALA A 87 20.57 1.71 12.31
CA ALA A 87 19.27 1.11 12.58
C ALA A 87 18.38 1.06 11.33
N LEU A 88 18.26 2.17 10.61
CA LEU A 88 17.48 2.23 9.37
C LEU A 88 18.08 1.33 8.28
N TRP A 89 19.41 1.33 8.14
CA TRP A 89 20.13 0.44 7.23
C TRP A 89 19.87 -1.04 7.54
N TRP A 90 19.89 -1.40 8.83
CA TRP A 90 19.56 -2.76 9.27
C TRP A 90 18.08 -3.11 9.03
N ALA A 91 17.17 -2.16 9.23
CA ALA A 91 15.72 -2.33 9.06
C ALA A 91 15.32 -2.75 7.63
N VAL A 92 16.02 -2.22 6.62
CA VAL A 92 15.80 -2.54 5.20
C VAL A 92 16.56 -3.81 4.77
N GLY A 93 17.21 -4.49 5.71
CA GLY A 93 17.93 -5.74 5.46
C GLY A 93 19.25 -5.57 4.73
N ALA A 94 19.82 -4.36 4.70
CA ALA A 94 21.14 -4.16 4.14
C ALA A 94 22.15 -4.91 5.02
N GLY A 95 22.87 -5.86 4.40
CA GLY A 95 23.72 -6.82 5.12
C GLY A 95 23.33 -8.29 4.89
N SER A 96 22.13 -8.55 4.35
CA SER A 96 21.77 -9.89 3.87
C SER A 96 22.54 -10.24 2.59
N VAL A 97 23.01 -11.48 2.50
CA VAL A 97 23.63 -12.01 1.29
C VAL A 97 22.50 -12.58 0.43
N GLU A 98 22.34 -12.07 -0.79
CA GLU A 98 21.44 -12.70 -1.76
C GLU A 98 21.85 -14.15 -1.94
N ALA A 99 20.98 -15.06 -1.51
CA ALA A 99 21.22 -16.47 -1.73
C ALA A 99 21.08 -16.76 -3.24
N PRO A 100 22.10 -17.37 -3.89
CA PRO A 100 22.02 -17.68 -5.30
C PRO A 100 20.95 -18.74 -5.56
N GLY A 101 20.33 -18.68 -6.73
CA GLY A 101 19.44 -19.74 -7.23
C GLY A 101 18.26 -19.20 -8.03
N SER A 102 17.97 -19.89 -9.12
CA SER A 102 16.79 -19.67 -9.96
C SER A 102 15.52 -20.12 -9.22
N SER A 103 14.47 -19.30 -9.29
CA SER A 103 13.15 -19.71 -8.83
C SER A 103 12.51 -20.70 -9.81
N PRO A 104 11.74 -21.68 -9.34
CA PRO A 104 10.84 -22.46 -10.20
C PRO A 104 9.85 -21.54 -10.93
N GLU A 105 9.30 -22.02 -12.04
CA GLU A 105 8.27 -21.28 -12.79
C GLU A 105 7.07 -20.94 -11.89
N GLY A 106 6.62 -19.68 -11.92
CA GLY A 106 5.54 -19.16 -11.07
C GLY A 106 5.95 -18.75 -9.65
N TRP A 107 7.19 -19.02 -9.22
CA TRP A 107 7.71 -18.57 -7.93
C TRP A 107 8.59 -17.33 -8.07
N VAL A 108 8.46 -16.40 -7.13
CA VAL A 108 9.32 -15.21 -7.03
C VAL A 108 10.26 -15.37 -5.85
N ARG A 109 11.54 -15.09 -6.05
CA ARG A 109 12.51 -15.09 -4.95
C ARG A 109 12.43 -13.76 -4.20
N THR A 110 12.26 -13.83 -2.88
CA THR A 110 12.11 -12.67 -2.01
C THR A 110 13.12 -12.77 -0.87
N GLY A 111 14.39 -12.47 -1.20
CA GLY A 111 15.51 -12.65 -0.27
C GLY A 111 15.80 -14.13 0.03
N ALA A 112 15.65 -14.51 1.30
CA ALA A 112 15.93 -15.86 1.77
C ALA A 112 14.78 -16.86 1.51
N VAL A 113 13.60 -16.38 1.12
CA VAL A 113 12.42 -17.21 0.86
C VAL A 113 11.96 -17.13 -0.59
N GLN A 114 11.21 -18.14 -1.04
CA GLN A 114 10.48 -18.11 -2.30
C GLN A 114 8.99 -17.93 -2.02
N ALA A 115 8.31 -17.14 -2.85
CA ALA A 115 6.89 -16.88 -2.72
C ALA A 115 6.15 -17.24 -4.01
N TRP A 116 5.08 -18.03 -3.88
CA TRP A 116 4.07 -18.13 -4.92
C TRP A 116 3.09 -16.98 -4.74
N LEU A 117 2.99 -16.12 -5.74
CA LEU A 117 2.16 -14.92 -5.68
C LEU A 117 1.00 -15.00 -6.66
N ARG A 118 -0.10 -14.33 -6.32
CA ARG A 118 -1.19 -14.01 -7.24
C ARG A 118 -1.54 -12.53 -7.13
N SER A 119 -2.11 -11.98 -8.20
CA SER A 119 -2.77 -10.69 -8.10
C SER A 119 -4.03 -10.81 -7.23
N TRP A 120 -4.39 -9.72 -6.57
CA TRP A 120 -5.73 -9.57 -5.99
C TRP A 120 -6.71 -8.97 -7.01
N THR A 121 -7.98 -9.31 -6.85
CA THR A 121 -9.07 -8.75 -7.66
C THR A 121 -9.47 -7.36 -7.16
N PHE A 122 -10.19 -6.59 -7.99
CA PHE A 122 -10.77 -5.30 -7.62
C PHE A 122 -11.73 -5.41 -6.44
N ALA A 123 -12.51 -6.49 -6.36
CA ALA A 123 -13.40 -6.76 -5.24
C ALA A 123 -12.62 -6.95 -3.93
N GLU A 124 -11.52 -7.72 -3.97
CA GLU A 124 -10.61 -7.90 -2.82
C GLU A 124 -9.94 -6.59 -2.42
N ARG A 125 -9.44 -5.80 -3.38
CA ARG A 125 -8.87 -4.46 -3.17
C ARG A 125 -9.85 -3.52 -2.46
N SER A 126 -11.07 -3.42 -3.00
CA SER A 126 -12.12 -2.55 -2.47
C SER A 126 -12.51 -2.94 -1.06
N LYS A 127 -12.70 -4.24 -0.82
CA LYS A 127 -13.02 -4.78 0.52
C LYS A 127 -11.88 -4.52 1.52
N ALA A 128 -10.62 -4.68 1.11
CA ALA A 128 -9.46 -4.41 1.94
C ALA A 128 -9.36 -2.92 2.30
N LEU A 129 -9.62 -2.02 1.34
CA LEU A 129 -9.65 -0.58 1.57
C LEU A 129 -10.75 -0.19 2.56
N GLU A 130 -11.99 -0.65 2.34
CA GLU A 130 -13.11 -0.36 3.23
C GLU A 130 -12.86 -0.87 4.65
N ALA A 131 -12.34 -2.10 4.79
CA ALA A 131 -12.00 -2.67 6.09
C ALA A 131 -10.84 -1.94 6.80
N SER A 132 -10.02 -1.20 6.05
CA SER A 132 -8.88 -0.43 6.57
C SER A 132 -9.23 1.00 6.94
N LEU A 133 -10.46 1.45 6.65
CA LEU A 133 -10.96 2.75 7.05
C LEU A 133 -11.70 2.65 8.39
N THR A 134 -11.27 3.46 9.36
CA THR A 134 -11.95 3.60 10.65
C THR A 134 -12.54 5.00 10.74
N LEU A 135 -13.85 5.10 11.00
CA LEU A 135 -14.53 6.37 11.23
C LEU A 135 -14.46 6.71 12.72
N TYR A 136 -13.82 7.82 13.05
CA TYR A 136 -13.78 8.33 14.42
C TYR A 136 -15.03 9.18 14.71
N SER A 137 -15.28 9.42 16.00
CA SER A 137 -16.45 10.17 16.49
C SER A 137 -16.50 11.62 16.00
N ASP A 138 -15.37 12.17 15.58
CA ASP A 138 -15.24 13.51 14.97
C ASP A 138 -15.58 13.53 13.48
N GLY A 139 -15.95 12.38 12.89
CA GLY A 139 -16.24 12.24 11.47
C GLY A 139 -15.00 12.08 10.59
N VAL A 140 -13.79 12.10 11.18
CA VAL A 140 -12.54 11.89 10.45
C VAL A 140 -12.37 10.40 10.16
N ARG A 141 -12.06 10.09 8.91
CA ARG A 141 -11.69 8.73 8.49
C ARG A 141 -10.19 8.58 8.61
N HIS A 142 -9.76 7.59 9.37
CA HIS A 142 -8.38 7.16 9.42
C HIS A 142 -8.19 5.94 8.52
N PHE A 143 -7.15 5.96 7.71
CA PHE A 143 -6.73 4.82 6.91
C PHE A 143 -5.60 4.09 7.63
N SER A 144 -5.81 2.81 7.95
CA SER A 144 -4.76 1.95 8.50
C SER A 144 -3.97 1.29 7.37
N LEU A 145 -2.74 1.76 7.19
CA LEU A 145 -1.80 1.21 6.23
C LEU A 145 -1.36 -0.21 6.61
N GLU A 146 -1.18 -0.50 7.91
CA GLU A 146 -0.84 -1.84 8.39
C GLU A 146 -1.92 -2.85 7.97
N ARG A 147 -3.19 -2.52 8.23
CA ARG A 147 -4.32 -3.43 7.93
C ARG A 147 -4.46 -3.64 6.43
N TYR A 148 -4.31 -2.57 5.65
CA TYR A 148 -4.41 -2.64 4.19
C TYR A 148 -3.31 -3.52 3.59
N LEU A 149 -2.04 -3.25 3.94
CA LEU A 149 -0.90 -4.02 3.45
C LEU A 149 -0.90 -5.47 3.97
N SER A 150 -1.30 -5.69 5.23
CA SER A 150 -1.46 -7.04 5.77
C SER A 150 -2.50 -7.84 5.00
N THR A 151 -3.61 -7.20 4.64
CA THR A 151 -4.67 -7.84 3.84
C THR A 151 -4.15 -8.14 2.43
N MET A 152 -3.48 -7.17 1.79
CA MET A 152 -2.84 -7.37 0.48
C MET A 152 -1.89 -8.57 0.48
N LEU A 153 -0.97 -8.65 1.45
CA LEU A 153 -0.03 -9.76 1.58
C LEU A 153 -0.74 -11.08 1.84
N THR A 154 -1.73 -11.10 2.73
CA THR A 154 -2.52 -12.31 3.04
C THR A 154 -3.29 -12.81 1.82
N THR A 155 -3.77 -11.91 0.97
CA THR A 155 -4.50 -12.23 -0.25
C THR A 155 -3.56 -12.68 -1.38
N CYS A 156 -2.42 -12.00 -1.56
CA CYS A 156 -1.52 -12.21 -2.69
C CYS A 156 -0.52 -13.34 -2.48
N VAL A 157 -0.09 -13.62 -1.24
CA VAL A 157 0.86 -14.70 -0.93
C VAL A 157 0.10 -16.03 -0.83
N VAL A 158 0.26 -16.87 -1.85
CA VAL A 158 -0.40 -18.19 -1.94
C VAL A 158 0.39 -19.23 -1.16
N ALA A 159 1.72 -19.21 -1.28
CA ALA A 159 2.62 -20.09 -0.57
C ALA A 159 3.98 -19.42 -0.35
N LEU A 160 4.67 -19.85 0.71
CA LEU A 160 6.07 -19.50 0.97
C LEU A 160 6.89 -20.78 1.11
N GLU A 161 8.14 -20.71 0.66
CA GLU A 161 9.15 -21.73 0.93
C GLU A 161 10.37 -21.08 1.60
N PRO A 162 10.81 -21.57 2.78
CA PRO A 162 10.25 -22.73 3.49
C PRO A 162 8.87 -22.44 4.13
N SER A 163 7.97 -23.43 4.07
CA SER A 163 6.55 -23.28 4.45
C SER A 163 6.27 -23.08 5.95
N ASP A 164 7.24 -23.34 6.81
CA ASP A 164 7.16 -23.12 8.26
C ASP A 164 7.35 -21.65 8.66
N ARG A 165 7.75 -20.78 7.71
CA ARG A 165 8.00 -19.36 7.96
C ARG A 165 6.83 -18.50 7.50
N PRO A 166 6.05 -17.89 8.42
CA PRO A 166 5.01 -16.96 8.03
C PRO A 166 5.63 -15.67 7.48
N TRP A 167 4.96 -15.03 6.50
CA TRP A 167 5.44 -13.78 5.91
C TRP A 167 5.68 -12.67 6.94
N ARG A 168 4.92 -12.66 8.05
CA ARG A 168 5.03 -11.67 9.13
C ARG A 168 6.41 -11.67 9.81
N GLU A 169 7.12 -12.79 9.79
CA GLU A 169 8.40 -12.98 10.47
C GLU A 169 9.62 -12.80 9.56
N LEU A 170 9.40 -12.48 8.27
CA LEU A 170 10.48 -12.21 7.32
C LEU A 170 11.35 -11.05 7.81
N ASP A 171 12.67 -11.17 7.60
CA ASP A 171 13.61 -10.05 7.84
C ASP A 171 13.35 -8.89 6.89
N GLY A 172 13.92 -7.73 7.21
CA GLY A 172 13.87 -6.53 6.37
C GLY A 172 14.17 -6.78 4.89
N ALA A 173 15.15 -7.63 4.54
CA ALA A 173 15.53 -7.88 3.15
C ALA A 173 14.43 -8.68 2.41
N SER A 174 14.02 -9.80 2.98
CA SER A 174 12.98 -10.67 2.42
C SER A 174 11.62 -9.98 2.43
N ALA A 175 11.33 -9.19 3.47
CA ALA A 175 10.15 -8.36 3.60
C ALA A 175 10.07 -7.29 2.50
N THR A 176 11.17 -6.55 2.27
CA THR A 176 11.24 -5.52 1.23
C THR A 176 11.07 -6.15 -0.15
N ALA A 177 11.78 -7.25 -0.43
CA ALA A 177 11.67 -7.96 -1.69
C ALA A 177 10.26 -8.55 -1.91
N LEU A 178 9.60 -9.05 -0.87
CA LEU A 178 8.22 -9.56 -0.95
C LEU A 178 7.22 -8.43 -1.22
N LEU A 179 7.34 -7.31 -0.51
CA LEU A 179 6.49 -6.13 -0.74
C LEU A 179 6.66 -5.61 -2.16
N ASP A 180 7.89 -5.47 -2.64
CA ASP A 180 8.18 -5.01 -4.01
C ASP A 180 7.61 -5.97 -5.06
N ALA A 181 7.77 -7.28 -4.87
CA ALA A 181 7.21 -8.29 -5.77
C ALA A 181 5.67 -8.24 -5.81
N VAL A 182 5.02 -8.11 -4.65
CA VAL A 182 3.55 -8.01 -4.57
C VAL A 182 3.05 -6.70 -5.15
N VAL A 183 3.72 -5.57 -4.91
CA VAL A 183 3.36 -4.28 -5.49
C VAL A 183 3.52 -4.32 -7.01
N THR A 184 4.65 -4.83 -7.50
CA THR A 184 4.91 -4.98 -8.94
C THR A 184 3.82 -5.81 -9.59
N LEU A 185 3.52 -7.00 -9.05
CA LEU A 185 2.48 -7.91 -9.55
C LEU A 185 1.10 -7.24 -9.67
N ASN A 186 0.79 -6.31 -8.78
CA ASN A 186 -0.51 -5.63 -8.74
C ASN A 186 -0.52 -4.24 -9.39
N THR A 187 0.61 -3.79 -9.95
CA THR A 187 0.73 -2.47 -10.61
C THR A 187 1.21 -2.56 -12.06
N SER A 188 1.82 -3.68 -12.48
CA SER A 188 2.38 -3.85 -13.83
C SER A 188 1.33 -4.02 -14.95
N GLY A 189 0.07 -3.63 -14.72
CA GLY A 189 -1.00 -3.68 -15.73
C GLY A 189 -1.49 -5.07 -16.10
N ASP A 190 -0.84 -6.14 -15.63
CA ASP A 190 -1.24 -7.53 -15.88
C ASP A 190 -2.45 -7.99 -15.07
N CYS A 191 -3.02 -7.12 -14.22
CA CYS A 191 -4.33 -7.37 -13.64
C CYS A 191 -5.35 -7.33 -14.79
N GLU A 192 -5.94 -8.48 -15.13
CA GLU A 192 -6.90 -8.63 -16.22
C GLU A 192 -7.99 -7.54 -16.18
N GLU A 193 -8.45 -7.17 -14.98
CA GLU A 193 -9.43 -6.10 -14.77
C GLU A 193 -8.90 -4.69 -15.12
N ASP A 194 -7.65 -4.37 -14.75
CA ASP A 194 -7.03 -3.07 -15.06
C ASP A 194 -6.70 -2.98 -16.55
N ARG A 195 -6.25 -4.09 -17.16
CA ARG A 195 -6.10 -4.21 -18.62
C ARG A 195 -7.42 -4.06 -19.36
N LEU A 196 -8.48 -4.68 -18.85
CA LEU A 196 -9.83 -4.56 -19.39
C LEU A 196 -10.38 -3.11 -19.27
N LEU A 197 -10.01 -2.39 -18.21
CA LEU A 197 -10.30 -0.96 -18.03
C LEU A 197 -9.51 -0.08 -19.01
N GLU A 198 -8.22 -0.38 -19.24
CA GLU A 198 -7.31 0.38 -20.10
C GLU A 198 -7.50 0.10 -21.61
N GLU A 199 -7.79 -1.13 -22.00
CA GLU A 199 -7.93 -1.57 -23.41
C GLU A 199 -9.21 -1.05 -24.10
N GLY A 200 -10.00 -0.20 -23.45
CA GLY A 200 -11.11 0.49 -24.11
C GLY A 200 -12.19 -0.47 -24.65
N ASN A 201 -12.49 -1.53 -23.91
CA ASN A 201 -13.56 -2.46 -24.24
C ASN A 201 -14.93 -1.73 -24.22
N PRO A 202 -15.72 -1.76 -25.31
CA PRO A 202 -17.04 -1.14 -25.37
C PRO A 202 -17.98 -1.58 -24.23
N GLY A 203 -17.84 -2.84 -23.77
CA GLY A 203 -18.60 -3.39 -22.65
C GLY A 203 -18.27 -2.73 -21.31
N ILE A 204 -17.04 -2.30 -21.11
CA ILE A 204 -16.60 -1.67 -19.86
C ILE A 204 -16.91 -0.18 -19.85
N ARG A 205 -16.80 0.49 -21.00
CA ARG A 205 -17.41 1.83 -21.18
C ARG A 205 -18.92 1.79 -20.97
N ALA A 206 -19.59 0.71 -21.39
CA ALA A 206 -21.02 0.53 -21.13
C ALA A 206 -21.27 0.32 -19.63
N LEU A 207 -20.49 -0.52 -18.95
CA LEU A 207 -20.60 -0.77 -17.51
C LEU A 207 -20.34 0.49 -16.67
N ALA A 208 -19.28 1.25 -16.98
CA ALA A 208 -18.98 2.51 -16.33
C ALA A 208 -20.08 3.56 -16.55
N ARG A 209 -20.62 3.66 -17.78
CA ARG A 209 -21.78 4.53 -18.07
C ARG A 209 -23.02 4.10 -17.29
N THR A 210 -23.31 2.81 -17.23
CA THR A 210 -24.45 2.24 -16.48
C THR A 210 -24.30 2.52 -14.98
N LEU A 211 -23.11 2.32 -14.43
CA LEU A 211 -22.81 2.60 -13.03
C LEU A 211 -22.98 4.09 -12.71
N LEU A 212 -22.38 4.97 -13.50
CA LEU A 212 -22.52 6.42 -13.32
C LEU A 212 -23.97 6.90 -13.50
N ARG A 213 -24.71 6.31 -14.43
CA ARG A 213 -26.14 6.60 -14.66
C ARG A 213 -26.98 6.23 -13.44
N LEU A 214 -26.77 5.05 -12.86
CA LEU A 214 -27.45 4.62 -11.63
C LEU A 214 -27.07 5.49 -10.42
N CYS A 215 -25.78 5.78 -10.25
CA CYS A 215 -25.30 6.67 -9.18
C CYS A 215 -25.95 8.05 -9.27
N ARG A 216 -26.03 8.63 -10.48
CA ARG A 216 -26.65 9.94 -10.72
C ARG A 216 -28.16 9.93 -10.49
N ALA A 217 -28.87 8.94 -11.01
CA ALA A 217 -30.33 8.91 -10.95
C ALA A 217 -30.87 8.59 -9.55
N LEU A 218 -30.13 7.79 -8.77
CA LEU A 218 -30.58 7.31 -7.46
C LEU A 218 -29.86 8.00 -6.28
N GLY A 219 -28.86 8.85 -6.56
CA GLY A 219 -27.99 9.43 -5.53
C GLY A 219 -27.14 8.37 -4.82
N TRP A 220 -26.83 7.27 -5.51
CA TRP A 220 -26.10 6.13 -4.95
C TRP A 220 -24.59 6.26 -5.18
N THR A 221 -23.82 5.61 -4.31
CA THR A 221 -22.37 5.44 -4.49
C THR A 221 -22.09 4.19 -5.33
N PRO A 222 -20.92 4.11 -6.01
CA PRO A 222 -20.50 2.89 -6.71
C PRO A 222 -20.58 1.63 -5.84
N SER A 223 -20.10 1.67 -4.60
CA SER A 223 -20.16 0.53 -3.67
C SER A 223 -21.59 0.02 -3.44
N ARG A 224 -22.58 0.92 -3.41
CA ARG A 224 -23.99 0.54 -3.26
C ARG A 224 -24.54 -0.14 -4.51
N VAL A 225 -24.15 0.31 -5.70
CA VAL A 225 -24.52 -0.33 -6.97
C VAL A 225 -23.94 -1.74 -7.04
N TRP A 226 -22.66 -1.92 -6.66
CA TRP A 226 -21.99 -3.22 -6.65
C TRP A 226 -22.54 -4.20 -5.62
N ALA A 227 -23.03 -3.71 -4.48
CA ALA A 227 -23.65 -4.53 -3.45
C ALA A 227 -25.11 -4.95 -3.75
N THR A 228 -25.72 -4.38 -4.81
CA THR A 228 -27.12 -4.64 -5.15
C THR A 228 -27.24 -5.90 -6.02
N PRO A 229 -28.19 -6.81 -5.76
CA PRO A 229 -28.40 -7.99 -6.59
C PRO A 229 -28.64 -7.65 -8.07
N ALA A 230 -28.07 -8.43 -8.98
CA ALA A 230 -28.13 -8.16 -10.42
C ALA A 230 -29.56 -8.06 -10.98
N SER A 231 -30.49 -8.84 -10.45
CA SER A 231 -31.92 -8.80 -10.84
C SER A 231 -32.60 -7.49 -10.43
N GLU A 232 -32.15 -6.88 -9.34
CA GLU A 232 -32.65 -5.59 -8.85
C GLU A 232 -32.04 -4.43 -9.66
N ILE A 233 -30.74 -4.49 -9.96
CA ILE A 233 -30.09 -3.56 -10.90
C ILE A 233 -30.79 -3.57 -12.26
N HIS A 234 -31.13 -4.76 -12.77
CA HIS A 234 -31.83 -4.88 -14.06
C HIS A 234 -33.23 -4.23 -14.03
N ARG A 235 -33.98 -4.39 -12.94
CA ARG A 235 -35.29 -3.74 -12.76
C ARG A 235 -35.16 -2.22 -12.66
N LEU A 236 -34.16 -1.72 -11.92
CA LEU A 236 -33.91 -0.29 -11.78
C LEU A 236 -33.53 0.35 -13.12
N LEU A 237 -32.71 -0.34 -13.92
CA LEU A 237 -32.37 0.12 -15.28
C LEU A 237 -33.60 0.16 -16.19
N ALA A 238 -34.43 -0.88 -16.17
CA ALA A 238 -35.66 -0.91 -16.96
C ALA A 238 -36.65 0.20 -16.56
N LEU A 239 -36.74 0.54 -15.26
CA LEU A 239 -37.54 1.66 -14.78
C LEU A 239 -36.97 3.02 -15.22
N LEU A 240 -35.65 3.19 -15.16
CA LEU A 240 -34.98 4.40 -15.66
C LEU A 240 -35.20 4.58 -17.17
N ASP A 241 -35.08 3.50 -17.95
CA ASP A 241 -35.35 3.52 -19.39
C ASP A 241 -36.81 3.93 -19.69
N ALA A 242 -37.77 3.46 -18.89
CA ALA A 242 -39.18 3.82 -19.05
C ALA A 242 -39.45 5.29 -18.71
N VAL A 243 -38.82 5.84 -17.66
CA VAL A 243 -38.98 7.25 -17.25
C VAL A 243 -38.29 8.20 -18.23
N GLU A 244 -37.12 7.82 -18.75
CA GLU A 244 -36.39 8.63 -19.74
C GLU A 244 -37.07 8.61 -21.12
N ALA A 245 -37.75 7.51 -21.49
CA ALA A 245 -38.50 7.41 -22.74
C ALA A 245 -39.77 8.30 -22.77
N ASP A 246 -40.34 8.61 -21.61
CA ASP A 246 -41.51 9.49 -21.45
C ASP A 246 -41.15 10.98 -21.30
N ALA A 247 -39.85 11.32 -21.26
CA ALA A 247 -39.40 12.70 -21.16
C ALA A 247 -39.57 13.43 -22.52
N PRO A 248 -40.27 14.58 -22.56
CA PRO A 248 -40.35 15.38 -23.79
C PRO A 248 -38.94 15.82 -24.21
N PRO A 249 -38.64 15.88 -25.53
CA PRO A 249 -37.31 16.26 -26.00
C PRO A 249 -36.94 17.63 -25.41
N ALA A 250 -35.81 17.68 -24.72
CA ALA A 250 -35.30 18.91 -24.13
C ALA A 250 -35.11 19.95 -25.24
N ALA A 251 -35.65 21.15 -25.03
CA ALA A 251 -35.41 22.28 -25.92
C ALA A 251 -33.89 22.57 -25.98
N PRO A 252 -33.35 22.97 -27.14
CA PRO A 252 -31.94 23.28 -27.26
C PRO A 252 -31.55 24.37 -26.26
N HIS A 253 -30.69 24.04 -25.31
CA HIS A 253 -30.14 24.99 -24.36
C HIS A 253 -29.06 25.84 -25.04
N PRO A 254 -29.05 27.17 -24.85
CA PRO A 254 -27.99 28.01 -25.38
C PRO A 254 -26.66 27.68 -24.69
N GLU A 255 -25.65 27.36 -25.48
CA GLU A 255 -24.29 27.11 -25.01
C GLU A 255 -23.66 28.41 -24.49
N GLY A 256 -23.50 28.50 -23.17
CA GLY A 256 -22.79 29.61 -22.54
C GLY A 256 -22.68 29.41 -21.02
N LEU A 257 -21.55 29.84 -20.46
CA LEU A 257 -21.20 29.75 -19.03
C LEU A 257 -22.25 30.32 -18.05
N ALA A 258 -23.25 31.07 -18.55
CA ALA A 258 -24.40 31.53 -17.77
C ALA A 258 -25.41 30.42 -17.40
N ALA A 259 -25.27 29.20 -17.96
CA ALA A 259 -26.15 28.07 -17.68
C ALA A 259 -25.81 27.30 -16.39
N HIS A 260 -24.73 27.65 -15.70
CA HIS A 260 -24.27 26.98 -14.48
C HIS A 260 -24.27 27.96 -13.31
N PRO A 261 -25.23 27.88 -12.36
CA PRO A 261 -25.28 28.78 -11.20
C PRO A 261 -24.08 28.63 -10.24
N ASP A 262 -23.28 27.58 -10.44
CA ASP A 262 -22.13 27.24 -9.59
C ASP A 262 -20.77 27.54 -10.26
N ALA A 263 -20.77 28.13 -11.46
CA ALA A 263 -19.54 28.43 -12.19
C ALA A 263 -18.86 29.70 -11.63
N VAL A 264 -17.69 29.53 -11.01
CA VAL A 264 -16.83 30.62 -10.57
C VAL A 264 -15.81 30.93 -11.66
N VAL A 265 -15.83 32.15 -12.20
CA VAL A 265 -14.84 32.65 -13.16
C VAL A 265 -13.60 33.10 -12.38
N ILE A 266 -12.47 32.42 -12.55
CA ILE A 266 -11.17 32.84 -12.00
C ILE A 266 -10.43 33.62 -13.10
N GLN A 267 -10.35 34.94 -12.95
CA GLN A 267 -9.46 35.77 -13.78
C GLN A 267 -8.05 35.71 -13.20
N VAL A 268 -7.10 35.25 -14.01
CA VAL A 268 -5.67 35.31 -13.71
C VAL A 268 -5.11 36.50 -14.49
N GLU A 269 -4.77 37.59 -13.80
CA GLU A 269 -3.97 38.67 -14.37
C GLU A 269 -2.50 38.24 -14.39
N GLU A 270 -1.89 38.20 -15.57
CA GLU A 270 -0.44 38.04 -15.71
C GLU A 270 0.27 39.31 -15.22
N ARG A 271 1.16 39.16 -14.24
CA ARG A 271 2.16 40.15 -13.84
C ARG A 271 3.54 39.53 -13.86
#